data_AF-C5EZP7-F1
#
_entry.id   AF-C5EZP7-F1
#
_cell.length_a   1.000
_cell.length_b   1.000
_cell.length_c   1.000
_cell.angle_alpha   90.00
_cell.angle_beta   90.00
_cell.angle_gamma   90.00
#
_symmetry.space_group_name_H-M   'P 1'
#
loop_
_entity.id
_entity.type
_entity.pdbx_description
1 polymer ?
#
loop_
_entity_poly.entity_id
_entity_poly.type
_entity_poly.pdbx_seq_one_letter_code
_entity_poly.pdbx_strand_id
1 'polypeptide(L)'
;MGFSSWSHWLIVLLIIVLLFGAKKIPELAKGLGSGIKNFKKAIKEDEDETTLNATESQQDKIQKDSTTKETTTTPNETTKV
;
A
#
# COMPACT_ATOMS: atom_id res chain seq x y z
N MET A 1 22.62 -18.65 12.66
CA MET A 1 21.39 -19.03 13.38
C MET A 1 20.41 -17.85 13.33
N GLY A 2 19.50 -17.76 12.34
CA GLY A 2 18.62 -16.58 12.27
C GLY A 2 17.56 -16.56 11.17
N PHE A 3 17.70 -17.38 10.12
CA PHE A 3 16.71 -17.40 9.03
C PHE A 3 15.46 -18.24 9.31
N SER A 4 15.50 -19.12 10.32
CA SER A 4 14.42 -20.07 10.60
C SER A 4 13.20 -19.43 11.28
N SER A 5 13.38 -18.35 12.05
CA SER A 5 12.24 -17.75 12.77
C SER A 5 11.26 -17.03 11.82
N TRP A 6 11.75 -16.42 10.74
CA TRP A 6 10.88 -15.74 9.78
C TRP A 6 10.09 -16.72 8.91
N SER A 7 10.68 -17.87 8.56
CA SER A 7 9.99 -18.90 7.77
C SER A 7 8.82 -19.54 8.53
N HIS A 8 8.90 -19.65 9.87
CA HIS A 8 7.78 -20.10 10.70
C HIS A 8 6.59 -19.13 10.62
N TRP A 9 6.81 -17.82 10.60
CA TRP A 9 5.70 -16.86 10.44
C TRP A 9 5.06 -16.94 9.05
N LEU A 10 5.84 -17.19 8.00
CA LEU A 10 5.32 -17.39 6.65
C LEU A 10 4.43 -18.64 6.54
N ILE A 11 4.80 -19.77 7.17
CA ILE A 11 3.98 -20.99 7.09
C ILE A 11 2.64 -20.81 7.83
N VAL A 12 2.64 -20.11 8.96
CA VAL A 12 1.42 -19.79 9.71
C VAL A 12 0.51 -18.88 8.88
N LEU A 13 1.07 -17.84 8.25
CA LEU A 13 0.32 -16.94 7.37
C LEU A 13 -0.30 -17.72 6.20
N LEU A 14 0.44 -18.65 5.60
CA LEU A 14 -0.04 -19.48 4.50
C LEU A 14 -1.26 -20.32 4.91
N ILE A 15 -1.23 -20.93 6.09
CA ILE A 15 -2.33 -21.74 6.63
C ILE A 15 -3.57 -20.88 6.87
N ILE A 16 -3.40 -19.69 7.44
CA ILE A 16 -4.50 -18.72 7.65
C ILE A 16 -5.13 -18.34 6.30
N VAL A 17 -4.31 -18.05 5.29
CA VAL A 17 -4.80 -17.73 3.94
C VAL A 17 -5.53 -18.91 3.30
N LEU A 18 -5.12 -20.16 3.58
CA LEU A 18 -5.81 -21.35 3.08
C LEU A 18 -7.19 -21.55 3.73
N LEU A 19 -7.28 -21.33 5.05
CA LEU A 19 -8.53 -21.49 5.81
C LEU A 19 -9.55 -20.39 5.50
N PHE A 20 -9.10 -19.13 5.47
CA PHE A 20 -9.96 -17.98 5.20
C PHE A 20 -10.13 -17.71 3.70
N GLY A 21 -9.22 -18.22 2.87
CA GLY A 21 -9.14 -17.95 1.44
C GLY A 21 -8.47 -16.61 1.12
N ALA A 22 -7.74 -16.56 0.01
CA ALA A 22 -7.03 -15.37 -0.47
C ALA A 22 -7.94 -14.15 -0.72
N LYS A 23 -9.25 -14.34 -0.88
CA LYS A 23 -10.23 -13.27 -1.13
C LYS A 23 -10.75 -12.60 0.15
N LYS A 24 -10.68 -13.27 1.32
CA LYS A 24 -11.24 -12.72 2.57
C LYS A 24 -10.27 -11.78 3.29
N ILE A 25 -8.98 -12.10 3.29
CA ILE A 25 -7.94 -11.24 3.89
C ILE A 25 -7.95 -9.80 3.32
N PRO A 26 -7.93 -9.57 1.99
CA PRO A 26 -7.96 -8.21 1.44
C PRO A 26 -9.30 -7.50 1.67
N GLU A 27 -10.42 -8.23 1.68
CA GLU A 27 -11.74 -7.67 1.97
C GLU A 27 -11.81 -7.13 3.41
N LEU A 28 -11.35 -7.94 4.37
CA LEU A 28 -11.26 -7.57 5.79
C LEU A 28 -10.28 -6.41 6.01
N ALA A 29 -9.10 -6.48 5.37
CA ALA A 29 -8.09 -5.43 5.45
C ALA A 29 -8.57 -4.11 4.86
N LYS A 30 -9.38 -4.13 3.79
CA LYS A 30 -9.96 -2.93 3.18
C LYS A 30 -10.99 -2.27 4.09
N GLY A 31 -11.84 -3.07 4.77
CA GLY A 31 -12.78 -2.59 5.78
C GLY A 31 -12.08 -2.00 7.01
N LEU A 32 -11.16 -2.77 7.62
CA LEU A 32 -10.36 -2.33 8.77
C LEU A 32 -9.50 -1.10 8.44
N GLY A 33 -8.82 -1.13 7.29
CA GLY A 33 -7.93 -0.06 6.84
C GLY A 33 -8.69 1.25 6.58
N SER A 34 -9.90 1.18 6.03
CA SER A 34 -10.76 2.36 5.87
C SER A 34 -11.20 2.92 7.22
N GLY A 35 -11.60 2.06 8.16
CA GLY A 35 -11.95 2.46 9.52
C GLY A 35 -10.79 3.13 10.26
N ILE A 36 -9.60 2.52 10.23
CA ILE A 36 -8.39 3.06 10.85
C ILE A 36 -7.97 4.37 10.16
N LYS A 37 -8.09 4.50 8.84
CA LYS A 37 -7.79 5.73 8.10
C LYS A 37 -8.73 6.86 8.50
N ASN A 38 -10.03 6.61 8.56
CA ASN A 38 -11.02 7.60 9.00
C ASN A 38 -10.81 7.98 10.47
N PHE A 39 -10.50 7.01 11.33
CA PHE A 39 -10.18 7.27 12.74
C PHE A 39 -8.94 8.13 12.89
N LYS A 40 -7.86 7.82 12.15
CA LYS A 40 -6.63 8.63 12.15
C LYS A 40 -6.89 10.03 11.61
N LYS A 41 -7.73 10.19 10.59
CA LYS A 41 -8.08 11.51 10.05
C LYS A 41 -8.91 12.33 11.04
N ALA A 42 -9.88 11.72 11.71
CA ALA A 42 -10.69 12.40 12.72
C ALA A 42 -9.82 12.89 13.89
N ILE A 43 -8.95 12.02 14.44
CA ILE A 43 -8.01 12.42 15.50
C ILE A 43 -7.08 13.54 15.04
N LYS A 44 -6.61 13.49 13.79
CA LYS A 44 -5.70 14.50 13.28
C LYS A 44 -6.40 15.84 13.04
N GLU A 45 -7.65 15.81 12.55
CA GLU A 45 -8.50 16.98 12.50
C GLU A 45 -8.63 17.55 13.93
N ASP A 46 -9.02 16.73 14.93
CA ASP A 46 -9.19 17.15 16.34
C ASP A 46 -7.92 17.78 16.96
N GLU A 47 -6.72 17.36 16.53
CA GLU A 47 -5.45 17.97 16.91
C GLU A 47 -5.14 19.26 16.11
N ASP A 48 -5.49 19.28 14.82
CA ASP A 48 -5.26 20.40 13.90
C ASP A 48 -6.28 21.56 14.13
N GLU A 49 -7.48 21.33 14.70
CA GLU A 49 -8.42 22.42 15.11
C GLU A 49 -7.86 23.29 16.24
N THR A 50 -6.92 22.78 17.03
CA THR A 50 -6.21 23.59 18.04
C THR A 50 -5.14 24.48 17.39
N THR A 51 -4.82 24.26 16.10
CA THR A 51 -3.76 24.97 15.37
C THR A 51 -4.21 25.36 13.96
N LEU A 52 -5.19 26.28 13.88
CA LEU A 52 -5.51 27.15 12.73
C LEU A 52 -4.91 26.77 11.34
N ASN A 53 -5.77 26.28 10.44
CA ASN A 53 -5.67 26.41 8.97
C ASN A 53 -4.30 26.07 8.30
N ALA A 54 -4.17 24.84 7.78
CA ALA A 54 -3.32 24.60 6.61
C ALA A 54 -3.91 23.47 5.73
N THR A 55 -4.58 23.89 4.66
CA THR A 55 -4.46 23.35 3.28
C THR A 55 -4.04 21.89 3.14
N GLU A 56 -4.96 21.02 2.69
CA GLU A 56 -4.81 20.19 1.46
C GLU A 56 -5.99 19.22 1.27
N SER A 57 -6.98 19.66 0.50
CA SER A 57 -7.91 18.76 -0.19
C SER A 57 -7.26 18.26 -1.47
N GLN A 58 -6.57 17.12 -1.41
CA GLN A 58 -6.10 16.42 -2.62
C GLN A 58 -7.26 15.64 -3.26
N GLN A 59 -7.87 16.30 -4.24
CA GLN A 59 -8.49 15.69 -5.40
C GLN A 59 -7.39 15.06 -6.26
N ASP A 60 -7.45 13.75 -6.53
CA ASP A 60 -7.03 13.27 -7.85
C ASP A 60 -7.84 12.06 -8.30
N LYS A 61 -8.17 12.10 -9.59
CA LYS A 61 -9.16 11.28 -10.28
C LYS A 61 -8.62 9.90 -10.63
N ILE A 62 -9.59 9.01 -10.81
CA ILE A 62 -9.51 7.78 -11.57
C ILE A 62 -8.97 8.08 -12.99
N GLN A 63 -7.82 7.49 -13.34
CA GLN A 63 -7.52 6.75 -14.58
C GLN A 63 -6.02 6.82 -14.90
N LYS A 64 -5.29 5.74 -14.63
CA LYS A 64 -4.16 5.37 -15.49
C LYS A 64 -4.22 3.88 -15.79
N ASP A 65 -4.75 3.66 -16.98
CA ASP A 65 -4.58 2.54 -17.89
C ASP A 65 -3.31 1.71 -17.63
N SER A 66 -3.50 0.40 -17.73
CA SER A 66 -2.46 -0.61 -17.68
C SER A 66 -1.72 -0.64 -19.01
N THR A 67 -0.40 -0.82 -18.93
CA THR A 67 0.53 -1.15 -20.04
C THR A 67 1.28 0.05 -20.61
N THR A 68 2.43 0.35 -20.02
CA THR A 68 3.68 0.48 -20.79
C THR A 68 4.84 0.10 -19.89
N LYS A 69 5.58 -0.91 -20.36
CA LYS A 69 6.82 -1.45 -19.85
C LYS A 69 7.80 -0.34 -19.51
N GLU A 70 8.42 -0.36 -18.33
CA GLU A 70 9.82 0.04 -18.17
C GLU A 70 10.49 -0.78 -17.06
N THR A 71 11.48 -1.57 -17.46
CA THR A 71 12.68 -1.81 -16.67
C THR A 71 13.84 -1.52 -17.61
N THR A 72 14.35 -0.29 -17.47
CA THR A 72 15.74 0.14 -17.43
C THR A 72 16.79 -0.92 -17.83
N THR A 73 17.76 -0.57 -18.68
CA THR A 73 19.15 -0.23 -18.29
C THR A 73 20.05 -0.04 -19.52
N THR A 74 21.00 0.88 -19.37
CA THR A 74 22.31 1.01 -20.05
C THR A 74 22.33 1.81 -21.36
N PRO A 75 23.42 2.56 -21.60
CA PRO A 75 23.42 4.01 -21.69
C PRO A 75 23.88 4.46 -23.08
N ASN A 76 24.09 5.77 -23.21
CA ASN A 76 24.72 6.47 -24.31
C ASN A 76 25.76 5.71 -25.16
N GLU A 77 25.90 6.23 -26.38
CA GLU A 77 26.94 6.02 -27.40
C GLU A 77 26.57 5.14 -28.62
N THR A 78 26.60 5.84 -29.77
CA THR A 78 27.15 5.38 -31.04
C THR A 78 26.48 4.17 -31.71
N THR A 79 25.73 4.43 -32.79
CA THR A 79 26.28 4.20 -34.15
C THR A 79 25.28 4.69 -35.20
N LYS A 80 25.73 5.73 -35.90
CA LYS A 80 25.32 6.16 -37.23
C LYS A 80 25.77 5.09 -38.23
N VAL A 81 24.84 4.41 -38.89
CA VAL A 81 25.00 3.77 -40.21
C VAL A 81 23.71 3.91 -41.00
#